data_AF-A0AAD6WY31-F1
#
_entry.id   AF-A0AAD6WY31-F1
#
_cell.length_a   1.000
_cell.length_b   1.000
_cell.length_c   1.000
_cell.angle_alpha   90.00
_cell.angle_beta   90.00
_cell.angle_gamma   90.00
#
_symmetry.space_group_name_H-M   'P 1'
#
loop_
_entity.id
_entity.type
_entity.pdbx_description
1 polymer ?
#
loop_
_entity_poly.entity_id
_entity_poly.type
_entity_poly.pdbx_seq_one_letter_code
_entity_poly.pdbx_strand_id
1 'polypeptide(L)'
;MPRVPFQNGHLEDETHVIKVRPYRKRKIPVPIGPALPRRDTTASEQKHARLMLILFKPWRHAQYLRHNEQLWLDAYRQFLETCSPDIQECIDNMQLLHECKDSRDAHYANRR
;
A
#
# COMPACT_ATOMS: atom_id res chain seq x y z
N MET A 1 19.52 -11.51 15.04
CA MET A 1 18.35 -10.86 14.40
C MET A 1 17.12 -11.47 15.04
N PRO A 2 16.18 -10.68 15.58
CA PRO A 2 14.99 -11.21 16.22
C PRO A 2 14.21 -12.13 15.29
N ARG A 3 13.82 -13.30 15.81
CA ARG A 3 12.87 -14.21 15.16
C ARG A 3 11.56 -14.09 15.91
N VAL A 4 10.47 -13.89 15.17
CA VAL A 4 9.13 -13.75 15.70
C VAL A 4 8.29 -14.89 15.11
N PRO A 5 7.57 -15.68 15.93
CA PRO A 5 6.68 -16.70 15.39
C PRO A 5 5.55 -16.04 14.60
N PHE A 6 4.95 -16.79 13.68
CA PHE A 6 3.69 -16.36 13.10
C PHE A 6 2.57 -16.35 14.16
N GLN A 7 1.49 -15.63 13.87
CA GLN A 7 0.29 -15.70 14.69
C GLN A 7 -0.28 -17.12 14.64
N ASN A 8 -0.85 -17.58 15.76
CA ASN A 8 -1.50 -18.89 15.86
C ASN A 8 -2.57 -19.05 14.76
N GLY A 9 -2.53 -20.19 14.06
CA GLY A 9 -3.44 -20.50 12.96
C GLY A 9 -3.02 -19.88 11.64
N HIS A 10 -1.78 -19.41 11.51
CA HIS A 10 -1.19 -19.08 10.21
C HIS A 10 -0.83 -20.39 9.49
N LEU A 11 -0.96 -20.43 8.16
CA LEU A 11 -0.74 -21.66 7.36
C LEU A 11 0.67 -22.27 7.49
N GLU A 12 1.62 -21.48 7.99
CA GLU A 12 3.04 -21.82 8.09
C GLU A 12 3.59 -21.64 9.52
N ASP A 13 2.73 -21.48 10.54
CA ASP A 13 3.20 -21.23 11.91
C ASP A 13 4.03 -22.39 12.50
N GLU A 14 3.75 -23.63 12.12
CA GLU A 14 4.52 -24.81 12.52
C GLU A 14 5.87 -24.96 11.78
N THR A 15 6.00 -24.38 10.58
CA THR A 15 7.14 -24.65 9.69
C THR A 15 8.07 -23.46 9.49
N HIS A 16 7.60 -22.23 9.71
CA HIS A 16 8.35 -21.01 9.40
C HIS A 16 8.31 -19.99 10.54
N VAL A 17 9.23 -19.01 10.49
CA VAL A 17 9.26 -17.87 11.42
C VAL A 17 9.61 -16.58 10.67
N ILE A 18 9.14 -15.44 11.20
CA ILE A 18 9.45 -14.11 10.67
C ILE A 18 10.83 -13.68 11.19
N LYS A 19 11.72 -13.31 10.27
CA LYS A 19 13.05 -12.77 10.62
C LYS A 19 13.10 -11.27 10.40
N VAL A 20 13.20 -10.51 11.49
CA VAL A 20 13.27 -9.05 11.42
C VAL A 20 14.69 -8.61 11.05
N ARG A 21 14.83 -7.90 9.93
CA ARG A 21 16.12 -7.36 9.49
C ARG A 21 16.50 -6.14 10.35
N PRO A 22 17.77 -6.03 10.78
CA PRO A 22 18.23 -4.84 11.50
C PRO A 22 18.17 -3.63 10.58
N TYR A 23 18.03 -2.43 11.16
CA TYR A 23 17.84 -1.17 10.44
C TYR A 23 18.83 -1.00 9.26
N ARG A 24 20.13 -1.20 9.50
CA ARG A 24 21.20 -1.09 8.48
C ARG A 24 21.11 -2.09 7.32
N LYS A 25 20.27 -3.13 7.44
CA LYS A 25 20.05 -4.16 6.40
C LYS A 25 18.59 -4.18 5.90
N ARG A 26 17.78 -3.18 6.26
CA ARG A 26 16.43 -3.02 5.69
C ARG A 26 16.56 -2.78 4.19
N LYS A 27 15.56 -3.25 3.45
CA LYS A 27 15.46 -3.10 2.00
C LYS A 27 14.17 -2.36 1.71
N ILE A 28 14.19 -1.50 0.70
CA ILE A 28 13.01 -0.82 0.22
C ILE A 28 12.49 -1.64 -0.96
N PRO A 29 11.27 -2.20 -0.89
CA PRO A 29 10.69 -2.88 -2.02
C PRO A 29 10.44 -1.87 -3.15
N VAL A 30 10.85 -2.23 -4.36
CA VAL A 30 10.60 -1.44 -5.57
C VAL A 30 9.54 -2.17 -6.39
N PRO A 31 8.31 -1.62 -6.52
CA PRO A 31 7.31 -2.19 -7.40
C PRO A 31 7.80 -2.21 -8.85
N ILE A 32 7.68 -3.37 -9.50
CA ILE A 32 8.02 -3.53 -10.92
C ILE A 32 6.71 -3.66 -11.71
N GLY A 33 6.55 -2.82 -12.74
CA GLY A 33 5.38 -2.84 -13.61
C GLY A 33 4.90 -1.43 -13.98
N PRO A 34 3.61 -1.30 -14.38
CA PRO A 34 2.99 0.00 -14.65
C PRO A 34 3.08 0.93 -13.44
N ALA A 35 3.01 2.24 -13.70
CA ALA A 35 2.97 3.24 -12.64
C ALA A 35 1.82 2.96 -11.66
N LEU A 36 2.08 3.21 -10.38
CA LEU A 36 1.05 3.09 -9.35
C LEU A 36 -0.12 4.05 -9.68
N PRO A 37 -1.37 3.62 -9.46
CA PRO A 37 -2.53 4.46 -9.66
C PRO A 37 -2.57 5.60 -8.62
N ARG A 38 -2.88 6.79 -9.13
CA ARG A 38 -3.08 8.02 -8.36
C ARG A 38 -4.47 8.02 -7.73
N ARG A 39 -4.68 8.78 -6.65
CA ARG A 39 -6.01 8.94 -6.03
C ARG A 39 -6.78 10.20 -6.47
N ASP A 40 -6.10 11.12 -7.16
CA ASP A 40 -6.60 12.44 -7.57
C ASP A 40 -7.46 12.44 -8.84
N THR A 41 -7.67 11.28 -9.49
CA THR A 41 -8.52 11.18 -10.68
C THR A 41 -9.59 10.10 -10.53
N THR A 42 -10.81 10.39 -10.99
CA THR A 42 -11.95 9.44 -10.96
C THR A 42 -11.67 8.17 -11.76
N ALA A 43 -10.85 8.25 -12.81
CA ALA A 43 -10.45 7.10 -13.61
C ALA A 43 -9.51 6.13 -12.86
N SER A 44 -8.77 6.61 -11.86
CA SER A 44 -7.75 5.83 -11.14
C SER A 44 -8.07 5.58 -9.67
N GLU A 45 -8.98 6.33 -9.04
CA GLU A 45 -9.27 6.24 -7.60
C GLU A 45 -9.68 4.83 -7.16
N GLN A 46 -10.49 4.12 -7.94
CA GLN A 46 -10.93 2.76 -7.63
C GLN A 46 -9.76 1.76 -7.72
N LYS A 47 -8.86 1.96 -8.70
CA LYS A 47 -7.65 1.14 -8.84
C LYS A 47 -6.66 1.42 -7.71
N HIS A 48 -6.54 2.68 -7.30
CA HIS A 48 -5.76 3.10 -6.14
C HIS A 48 -6.28 2.46 -4.86
N ALA A 49 -7.57 2.62 -4.55
CA ALA A 49 -8.20 2.02 -3.38
C ALA A 49 -7.97 0.50 -3.30
N ARG A 50 -8.20 -0.20 -4.41
CA ARG A 50 -7.94 -1.65 -4.50
C ARG A 50 -6.48 -2.00 -4.23
N LEU A 51 -5.54 -1.26 -4.84
CA LEU A 51 -4.12 -1.54 -4.69
C LEU A 51 -3.62 -1.26 -3.26
N MET A 52 -4.05 -0.16 -2.63
CA MET A 52 -3.66 0.17 -1.26
C MET A 52 -4.16 -0.89 -0.27
N LEU A 53 -5.38 -1.39 -0.46
CA LEU A 53 -5.91 -2.51 0.33
C LEU A 53 -5.06 -3.78 0.15
N ILE A 54 -4.66 -4.12 -1.07
CA ILE A 54 -3.80 -5.29 -1.33
C ILE A 54 -2.45 -5.17 -0.62
N LEU A 55 -1.85 -3.98 -0.64
CA LEU A 55 -0.51 -3.75 -0.10
C LEU A 55 -0.49 -3.63 1.43
N PHE A 56 -1.50 -2.99 2.02
CA PHE A 56 -1.43 -2.52 3.41
C PHE A 56 -2.48 -3.09 4.35
N LYS A 57 -3.64 -3.54 3.84
CA LYS A 57 -4.60 -4.22 4.71
C LYS A 57 -4.06 -5.61 5.05
N PRO A 58 -4.11 -6.07 6.30
CA PRO A 58 -3.83 -7.46 6.61
C PRO A 58 -4.92 -8.37 6.01
N TRP A 59 -4.56 -9.33 5.18
CA TRP A 59 -5.50 -10.30 4.61
C TRP A 59 -4.85 -11.67 4.40
N ARG A 60 -5.66 -12.73 4.55
CA ARG A 60 -5.27 -14.13 4.24
C ARG A 60 -5.95 -14.64 2.98
N HIS A 61 -7.18 -14.17 2.74
CA HIS A 61 -7.97 -14.48 1.55
C HIS A 61 -8.41 -13.16 0.90
N ALA A 62 -8.47 -13.13 -0.43
CA ALA A 62 -8.84 -11.93 -1.18
C ALA A 62 -10.23 -11.39 -0.79
N GLN A 63 -11.15 -12.27 -0.35
CA GLN A 63 -12.46 -11.91 0.17
C GLN A 63 -12.43 -11.05 1.44
N TYR A 64 -11.30 -10.97 2.16
CA TYR A 64 -11.16 -10.11 3.33
C TYR A 64 -10.77 -8.68 3.00
N LEU A 65 -10.43 -8.40 1.73
CA LEU A 65 -10.10 -7.04 1.30
C LEU A 65 -11.32 -6.11 1.39
N ARG A 66 -12.52 -6.61 1.07
CA ARG A 66 -13.80 -5.89 1.10
C ARG A 66 -14.97 -6.87 1.24
N HIS A 67 -16.12 -6.41 1.71
CA HIS A 67 -17.34 -7.22 1.70
C HIS A 67 -17.86 -7.46 0.28
N ASN A 68 -18.66 -8.52 0.12
CA ASN A 68 -19.41 -8.76 -1.11
C ASN A 68 -20.29 -7.52 -1.37
N GLU A 69 -20.25 -6.99 -2.59
CA GLU A 69 -20.96 -5.76 -3.04
C GLU A 69 -20.40 -4.42 -2.52
N GLN A 70 -19.48 -4.41 -1.55
CA GLN A 70 -18.84 -3.16 -1.11
C GLN A 70 -17.95 -2.58 -2.22
N LEU A 71 -18.03 -1.28 -2.47
CA LEU A 71 -17.12 -0.58 -3.37
C LEU A 71 -15.70 -0.56 -2.79
N TRP A 72 -14.69 -0.59 -3.65
CA TRP A 72 -13.28 -0.55 -3.22
C TRP A 72 -12.96 0.72 -2.45
N LEU A 73 -13.52 1.86 -2.89
CA LEU A 73 -13.30 3.15 -2.25
C LEU A 73 -13.84 3.18 -0.82
N ASP A 74 -15.00 2.57 -0.56
CA ASP A 74 -15.59 2.54 0.78
C ASP A 74 -14.82 1.61 1.72
N ALA A 75 -14.41 0.43 1.23
CA ALA A 75 -13.54 -0.47 1.98
C ALA A 75 -12.19 0.18 2.33
N TYR A 76 -11.66 0.98 1.40
CA TYR A 76 -10.43 1.71 1.59
C TYR A 76 -10.57 2.83 2.62
N ARG A 77 -11.66 3.62 2.58
CA ARG A 77 -11.96 4.65 3.59
C ARG A 77 -12.05 4.04 5.00
N GLN A 78 -12.78 2.94 5.15
CA GLN A 78 -12.86 2.21 6.42
C GLN A 78 -11.49 1.69 6.88
N PHE A 79 -10.65 1.24 5.95
CA PHE A 79 -9.29 0.83 6.28
C PHE A 79 -8.44 2.00 6.76
N LEU A 80 -8.53 3.18 6.12
CA LEU A 80 -7.79 4.36 6.55
C LEU A 80 -8.11 4.77 7.99
N GLU A 81 -9.35 4.61 8.44
CA GLU A 81 -9.78 4.89 9.82
C GLU A 81 -9.11 3.97 10.87
N THR A 82 -8.64 2.79 10.46
CA THR A 82 -8.13 1.75 11.38
C THR A 82 -6.65 1.46 11.23
N CYS A 83 -6.03 1.87 10.12
CA CYS A 83 -4.62 1.61 9.85
C CYS A 83 -3.69 2.54 10.66
N SER A 84 -2.46 2.09 10.89
CA SER A 84 -1.48 2.85 11.67
C SER A 84 -1.05 4.14 10.95
N PRO A 85 -0.63 5.18 11.69
CA PRO A 85 -0.11 6.41 11.09
C PRO A 85 1.01 6.19 10.07
N ASP A 86 1.93 5.27 10.34
CA ASP A 86 3.03 4.92 9.42
C ASP A 86 2.53 4.41 8.06
N ILE A 87 1.43 3.66 8.04
CA ILE A 87 0.82 3.17 6.79
C ILE A 87 0.17 4.33 6.04
N GLN A 88 -0.56 5.21 6.75
CA GLN A 88 -1.17 6.40 6.15
C GLN A 88 -0.10 7.29 5.51
N GLU A 89 1.00 7.54 6.22
CA GLU A 89 2.14 8.31 5.72
C GLU A 89 2.76 7.65 4.47
N CYS A 90 2.91 6.33 4.45
CA CYS A 90 3.40 5.62 3.27
C CYS A 90 2.47 5.81 2.06
N ILE A 91 1.16 5.72 2.27
CA ILE A 91 0.13 5.90 1.22
C ILE A 91 0.14 7.35 0.71
N ASP A 92 0.24 8.33 1.60
CA ASP A 92 0.31 9.75 1.23
C ASP A 92 1.59 10.07 0.46
N ASN A 93 2.73 9.52 0.88
CA ASN A 93 4.00 9.66 0.16
C ASN A 93 3.92 9.07 -1.27
N MET A 94 3.20 7.97 -1.47
CA MET A 94 2.98 7.42 -2.80
C MET A 94 2.21 8.40 -3.71
N GLN A 95 1.23 9.13 -3.19
CA GLN A 95 0.53 10.17 -3.93
C GLN A 95 1.43 11.40 -4.19
N LEU A 96 2.20 11.83 -3.19
CA LEU A 96 3.11 12.98 -3.29
C LEU A 96 4.13 12.81 -4.43
N LEU A 97 4.63 11.59 -4.66
CA LEU A 97 5.53 11.30 -5.78
C LEU A 97 4.91 11.65 -7.14
N HIS A 98 3.60 11.46 -7.30
CA HIS A 98 2.90 11.84 -8.51
C HIS A 98 2.74 13.36 -8.63
N GLU A 99 2.43 14.05 -7.53
CA GLU A 99 2.29 15.51 -7.49
C GLU A 99 3.62 16.21 -7.81
N CYS A 100 4.74 15.74 -7.25
CA CYS A 100 6.07 16.25 -7.57
C CYS A 100 6.42 16.04 -9.05
N LYS A 101 6.04 14.90 -9.63
CA LYS A 101 6.26 14.62 -11.05
C LYS A 101 5.50 15.62 -11.92
N ASP A 102 4.23 15.87 -11.62
CA ASP A 102 3.40 16.81 -12.39
C ASP A 102 3.90 18.24 -12.26
N SER A 103 4.27 18.67 -11.05
CA SER A 103 4.83 20.00 -10.80
C SER A 103 6.10 20.25 -11.63
N ARG A 104 6.99 19.25 -11.66
CA ARG A 104 8.20 19.28 -12.48
C ARG A 104 7.85 19.38 -13.97
N ASP A 105 6.95 18.55 -14.46
CA ASP A 105 6.62 18.48 -15.88
C ASP A 105 5.92 19.79 -16.34
N ALA A 106 5.07 20.39 -15.50
CA ALA A 106 4.46 21.70 -15.73
C ALA A 106 5.51 22.83 -15.78
N HIS A 107 6.48 22.82 -14.86
CA HIS A 107 7.58 23.81 -14.86
C HIS A 107 8.40 23.74 -16.16
N TYR A 108 8.64 22.56 -16.71
CA TYR A 108 9.34 22.42 -18.00
C TYR A 108 8.48 22.83 -19.20
N ALA A 109 7.18 22.58 -19.18
CA ALA A 109 6.26 22.99 -20.24
C ALA A 109 6.17 24.52 -20.35
N ASN A 110 6.12 25.23 -19.22
CA ASN A 110 6.01 26.70 -19.16
C ASN A 110 7.29 27.45 -19.56
N ARG A 111 8.40 26.73 -19.78
CA ARG A 111 9.68 27.30 -20.23
C ARG A 111 9.90 27.22 -21.74
N ARG A 112 8.99 26.59 -22.47
CA ARG A 112 8.98 26.54 -23.94
C ARG A 112 8.09 27.64 -24.48
#